data_AF-A0A419QLY0-F1
#
_entry.id   AF-A0A419QLY0-F1
#
_cell.length_a   1.000
_cell.length_b   1.000
_cell.length_c   1.000
_cell.angle_alpha   90.00
_cell.angle_beta   90.00
_cell.angle_gamma   90.00
#
_symmetry.space_group_name_H-M   'P 1'
#
loop_
_entity.id
_entity.type
_entity.pdbx_description
1 polymer ?
#
loop_
_entity_poly.entity_id
_entity_poly.type
_entity_poly.pdbx_seq_one_letter_code
_entity_poly.pdbx_strand_id
1 'polypeptide(L)'
;MKGMISYEEINFEGKTEELLLLAYRQRMLIPFRTSQVSKSLAWDNRILIFQPQESYEMPLIIRYLVKNAEKTGRWSPFKALKECLTDLGEKKIKQILKVTRKILRKAKKENYKIEAEQIGKFAVEAGVNPSELIGKLESLGVISPCSRKFLTEGIVYEVNPSMY
;
A
#
# COMPACT_ATOMS: atom_id res chain seq x y z
N MET A 1 16.83 -4.02 -1.83
CA MET A 1 15.93 -5.19 -1.72
C MET A 1 15.14 -5.29 -3.02
N LYS A 2 15.17 -6.45 -3.68
CA LYS A 2 14.31 -6.71 -4.84
C LYS A 2 12.84 -6.54 -4.42
N GLY A 3 12.00 -5.97 -5.27
CA GLY A 3 10.57 -5.75 -4.98
C GLY A 3 9.67 -6.91 -5.35
N MET A 4 10.23 -8.06 -5.68
CA MET A 4 9.52 -9.22 -6.16
C MET A 4 10.16 -10.47 -5.57
N ILE A 5 9.33 -11.46 -5.28
CA ILE A 5 9.72 -12.77 -4.77
C ILE A 5 8.79 -13.84 -5.37
N SER A 6 9.34 -14.95 -5.84
CA SER A 6 8.55 -16.12 -6.24
C SER A 6 8.20 -16.98 -5.03
N TYR A 7 7.20 -17.84 -5.16
CA TYR A 7 6.81 -18.77 -4.09
C TYR A 7 7.99 -19.64 -3.63
N GLU A 8 8.82 -20.09 -4.56
CA GLU A 8 9.99 -20.95 -4.32
C GLU A 8 11.16 -20.22 -3.64
N GLU A 9 11.24 -18.90 -3.79
CA GLU A 9 12.27 -18.07 -3.13
C GLU A 9 11.95 -17.83 -1.64
N ILE A 10 10.74 -18.15 -1.18
CA ILE A 10 10.32 -17.95 0.21
C ILE A 10 10.89 -19.08 1.07
N ASN A 11 12.01 -18.79 1.73
CA ASN A 11 12.62 -19.68 2.71
C ASN A 11 12.15 -19.31 4.13
N PHE A 12 11.17 -20.03 4.65
CA PHE A 12 10.63 -19.86 6.00
C PHE A 12 10.56 -21.23 6.69
N GLU A 13 11.08 -21.32 7.91
CA GLU A 13 11.14 -22.60 8.66
C GLU A 13 9.74 -23.09 9.10
N GLY A 14 8.73 -22.23 9.06
CA GLY A 14 7.33 -22.57 9.34
C GLY A 14 6.52 -22.86 8.08
N LYS A 15 5.18 -22.79 8.20
CA LYS A 15 4.28 -22.94 7.05
C LYS A 15 4.27 -21.69 6.20
N THR A 16 4.81 -21.79 4.99
CA THR A 16 4.87 -20.70 4.00
C THR A 16 3.50 -20.10 3.71
N GLU A 17 2.43 -20.89 3.70
CA GLU A 17 1.06 -20.44 3.44
C GLU A 17 0.54 -19.52 4.54
N GLU A 18 0.86 -19.79 5.80
CA GLU A 18 0.46 -18.95 6.94
C GLU A 18 1.19 -17.60 6.88
N LEU A 19 2.49 -17.62 6.57
CA LEU A 19 3.29 -16.41 6.35
C LEU A 19 2.73 -15.57 5.20
N LEU A 20 2.45 -16.20 4.05
CA LEU A 20 1.93 -15.53 2.88
C LEU A 20 0.53 -14.97 3.11
N LEU A 21 -0.35 -15.70 3.81
CA LEU A 21 -1.67 -15.20 4.18
C LEU A 21 -1.55 -13.94 5.06
N LEU A 22 -0.65 -13.95 6.04
CA LEU A 22 -0.39 -12.77 6.88
C LEU A 22 0.15 -11.60 6.05
N ALA A 23 1.19 -11.84 5.24
CA ALA A 23 1.81 -10.82 4.41
C ALA A 23 0.82 -10.20 3.41
N TYR A 24 -0.06 -11.01 2.83
CA TYR A 24 -1.14 -10.55 1.95
C TYR A 24 -2.18 -9.71 2.68
N ARG A 25 -2.63 -10.16 3.87
CA ARG A 25 -3.59 -9.40 4.69
C ARG A 25 -3.02 -8.05 5.13
N GLN A 26 -1.72 -7.98 5.36
CA GLN A 26 -1.02 -6.73 5.71
C GLN A 26 -0.56 -5.92 4.49
N ARG A 27 -0.85 -6.37 3.26
CA ARG A 27 -0.39 -5.76 2.00
C ARG A 27 1.13 -5.55 1.96
N MET A 28 1.87 -6.43 2.65
CA MET A 28 3.32 -6.49 2.59
C MET A 28 3.79 -7.19 1.32
N LEU A 29 3.09 -8.26 0.94
CA LEU A 29 3.26 -8.96 -0.32
C LEU A 29 1.92 -9.01 -1.04
N ILE A 30 1.94 -8.71 -2.33
CA ILE A 30 0.74 -8.62 -3.16
C ILE A 30 0.93 -9.57 -4.34
N PRO A 31 -0.01 -10.49 -4.61
CA PRO A 31 0.10 -11.38 -5.76
C PRO A 31 0.21 -10.59 -7.07
N PHE A 32 0.99 -11.07 -8.03
CA PHE A 32 0.90 -10.55 -9.40
C PHE A 32 -0.36 -11.01 -10.12
N ARG A 33 -0.84 -12.21 -9.77
CA ARG A 33 -2.02 -12.80 -10.37
C ARG A 33 -3.25 -11.94 -10.14
N THR A 34 -3.92 -11.60 -11.23
CA THR A 34 -5.17 -10.85 -11.25
C THR A 34 -6.34 -11.74 -11.65
N SER A 35 -7.55 -11.32 -11.26
CA SER A 35 -8.78 -11.93 -11.77
C SER A 35 -8.91 -11.76 -13.27
N GLN A 36 -9.21 -12.85 -13.98
CA GLN A 36 -9.47 -12.81 -15.43
C GLN A 36 -10.71 -11.98 -15.79
N VAL A 37 -11.60 -11.75 -14.83
CA VAL A 37 -12.84 -10.98 -14.99
C VAL A 37 -12.58 -9.47 -14.95
N SER A 38 -11.49 -9.04 -14.32
CA SER A 38 -11.16 -7.63 -14.10
C SER A 38 -9.66 -7.39 -14.33
N LYS A 39 -9.30 -6.66 -15.38
CA LYS A 39 -7.91 -6.26 -15.69
C LYS A 39 -7.36 -5.18 -14.74
N SER A 40 -8.03 -4.89 -13.63
CA SER A 40 -7.63 -3.86 -12.67
C SER A 40 -6.45 -4.32 -11.84
N LEU A 41 -5.50 -3.40 -11.60
CA LEU A 41 -4.36 -3.65 -10.74
C LEU A 41 -4.63 -3.42 -9.23
N ALA A 42 -5.88 -3.16 -8.87
CA ALA A 42 -6.31 -2.98 -7.48
C ALA A 42 -6.07 -4.23 -6.62
N TRP A 43 -5.78 -4.02 -5.33
CA TRP A 43 -5.51 -5.11 -4.40
C TRP A 43 -6.70 -6.05 -4.22
N ASP A 44 -7.93 -5.54 -4.31
CA ASP A 44 -9.15 -6.33 -4.24
C ASP A 44 -9.37 -7.26 -5.45
N ASN A 45 -8.58 -7.15 -6.52
CA ASN A 45 -8.59 -8.08 -7.66
C ASN A 45 -7.39 -9.04 -7.70
N ARG A 46 -6.52 -8.98 -6.69
CA ARG A 46 -5.38 -9.90 -6.56
C ARG A 46 -5.83 -11.23 -6.00
N ILE A 47 -5.40 -12.32 -6.63
CA ILE A 47 -5.74 -13.68 -6.23
C ILE A 47 -4.51 -14.29 -5.56
N LEU A 48 -4.63 -14.59 -4.27
CA LEU A 48 -3.60 -15.30 -3.53
C LEU A 48 -3.71 -16.81 -3.81
N ILE A 49 -2.64 -17.40 -4.35
CA ILE A 49 -2.53 -18.84 -4.61
C ILE A 49 -1.21 -19.33 -4.02
N PHE A 50 -1.25 -20.40 -3.23
CA PHE A 50 -0.07 -20.98 -2.60
C PHE A 50 0.51 -22.09 -3.49
N GLN A 51 1.08 -21.73 -4.63
CA GLN A 51 1.63 -22.70 -5.57
C GLN A 51 2.98 -22.23 -6.15
N PRO A 52 3.84 -23.17 -6.56
CA PRO A 52 5.00 -22.86 -7.36
C PRO A 52 4.64 -22.00 -8.59
N GLN A 53 5.60 -21.22 -9.07
CA GLN A 53 5.50 -20.25 -10.18
C GLN A 53 4.63 -19.01 -9.88
N GLU A 54 3.94 -18.96 -8.74
CA GLU A 54 3.34 -17.72 -8.27
C GLU A 54 4.41 -16.73 -7.84
N SER A 55 4.16 -15.45 -8.12
CA SER A 55 5.05 -14.35 -7.76
C SER A 55 4.29 -13.27 -7.02
N TYR A 56 5.01 -12.59 -6.12
CA TYR A 56 4.48 -11.55 -5.27
C TYR A 56 5.32 -10.29 -5.38
N GLU A 57 4.67 -9.14 -5.45
CA GLU A 57 5.32 -7.84 -5.35
C GLU A 57 5.30 -7.32 -3.91
N MET A 58 6.42 -6.74 -3.48
CA MET A 58 6.52 -5.98 -2.25
C MET A 58 6.41 -4.48 -2.59
N PRO A 59 5.34 -3.78 -2.17
CA PRO A 59 5.17 -2.37 -2.48
C PRO A 59 6.34 -1.53 -1.97
N LEU A 60 6.62 -0.41 -2.67
CA LEU A 60 7.79 0.41 -2.38
C LEU A 60 7.84 0.87 -0.92
N ILE A 61 6.72 1.31 -0.36
CA ILE A 61 6.65 1.74 1.04
C ILE A 61 7.01 0.63 2.03
N ILE A 62 6.62 -0.62 1.72
CA ILE A 62 6.92 -1.80 2.55
C ILE A 62 8.42 -2.07 2.55
N ARG A 63 9.09 -1.89 1.41
CA ARG A 63 10.56 -2.06 1.34
C ARG A 63 11.29 -1.10 2.27
N TYR A 64 10.83 0.15 2.37
CA TYR A 64 11.38 1.14 3.30
C TYR A 64 11.03 0.83 4.75
N LEU A 65 9.81 0.34 5.02
CA LEU A 65 9.37 -0.09 6.34
C LEU A 65 10.24 -1.22 6.88
N VAL A 66 10.39 -2.31 6.11
CA VAL A 66 11.22 -3.47 6.50
C VAL A 66 12.68 -3.05 6.70
N LYS A 67 13.28 -2.33 5.74
CA LYS A 67 14.66 -1.82 5.85
C LYS A 67 14.87 -0.98 7.11
N ASN A 68 13.88 -0.17 7.50
CA ASN A 68 13.96 0.63 8.72
C ASN A 68 13.78 -0.23 9.99
N ALA A 69 12.87 -1.18 9.96
CA ALA A 69 12.65 -2.10 11.07
C ALA A 69 13.89 -2.96 11.32
N GLU A 70 14.53 -3.50 10.28
CA GLU A 70 15.79 -4.25 10.38
C GLU A 70 16.91 -3.41 11.03
N LYS A 71 17.04 -2.14 10.63
CA LYS A 71 18.10 -1.26 11.15
C LYS A 71 17.85 -0.75 12.56
N THR A 72 16.59 -0.59 12.97
CA THR A 72 16.25 0.17 14.18
C THR A 72 15.41 -0.59 15.19
N GLY A 73 14.93 -1.78 14.85
CA GLY A 73 13.95 -2.54 15.63
C GLY A 73 12.57 -1.89 15.72
N ARG A 74 12.29 -0.82 14.94
CA ARG A 74 11.06 -0.04 15.03
C ARG A 74 10.29 -0.02 13.72
N TRP A 75 9.01 -0.37 13.79
CA TRP A 75 8.08 -0.12 12.69
C TRP A 75 7.69 1.36 12.68
N SER A 76 8.16 2.12 11.69
CA SER A 76 8.00 3.58 11.64
C SER A 76 7.48 4.08 10.29
N PRO A 77 6.16 3.97 10.01
CA PRO A 77 5.56 4.29 8.71
C PRO A 77 5.88 5.69 8.17
N PHE A 78 5.80 6.72 9.01
CA PHE A 78 6.07 8.09 8.57
C PHE A 78 7.56 8.38 8.37
N LYS A 79 8.45 7.62 9.02
CA LYS A 79 9.89 7.68 8.73
C LYS A 79 10.16 7.05 7.36
N ALA A 80 9.64 5.85 7.13
CA ALA A 80 9.75 5.15 5.85
C ALA A 80 9.17 5.97 4.69
N LEU A 81 7.99 6.57 4.87
CA LEU A 81 7.38 7.42 3.84
C LEU A 81 8.21 8.69 3.57
N LYS A 82 8.75 9.32 4.62
CA LYS A 82 9.61 10.51 4.45
C LYS A 82 10.86 10.17 3.64
N GLU A 83 11.54 9.08 3.99
CA GLU A 83 12.73 8.60 3.29
C GLU A 83 12.41 8.24 1.83
N CYS A 84 11.33 7.49 1.61
CA CYS A 84 10.89 7.13 0.28
C CYS A 84 10.61 8.36 -0.61
N LEU A 85 9.88 9.35 -0.10
CA LEU A 85 9.62 10.60 -0.82
C LEU A 85 10.92 11.41 -1.07
N THR A 86 11.87 11.37 -0.12
CA THR A 86 13.15 12.07 -0.25
C THR A 86 13.99 11.45 -1.38
N ASP A 87 14.08 10.12 -1.42
CA ASP A 87 14.82 9.39 -2.45
C ASP A 87 14.19 9.56 -3.85
N LEU A 88 12.88 9.82 -3.92
CA LEU A 88 12.17 10.17 -5.16
C LEU A 88 12.28 11.64 -5.57
N GLY A 89 13.02 12.46 -4.81
CA GLY A 89 13.20 13.89 -5.12
C GLY A 89 11.94 14.75 -4.93
N GLU A 90 11.00 14.31 -4.09
CA GLU A 90 9.77 15.04 -3.82
C GLU A 90 10.04 16.39 -3.13
N LYS A 91 9.39 17.45 -3.59
CA LYS A 91 9.57 18.81 -3.04
C LYS A 91 8.56 19.11 -1.91
N LYS A 92 7.36 18.54 -1.97
CA LYS A 92 6.25 18.78 -1.03
C LYS A 92 6.15 17.74 0.09
N ILE A 93 7.29 17.21 0.55
CA ILE A 93 7.35 16.10 1.54
C ILE A 93 6.54 16.43 2.80
N LYS A 94 6.71 17.62 3.38
CA LYS A 94 6.01 18.01 4.62
C LYS A 94 4.50 18.01 4.44
N GLN A 95 4.01 18.52 3.31
CA GLN A 95 2.60 18.59 2.97
C GLN A 95 2.03 17.18 2.75
N ILE A 96 2.71 16.34 1.96
CA ILE A 96 2.30 14.96 1.71
C ILE A 96 2.21 14.19 3.03
N LEU A 97 3.23 14.23 3.88
CA LEU A 97 3.19 13.56 5.20
C LEU A 97 2.04 14.06 6.08
N LYS A 98 1.72 15.37 6.04
CA LYS A 98 0.59 15.95 6.78
C LYS A 98 -0.74 15.39 6.27
N VAL A 99 -0.93 15.37 4.95
CA VAL A 99 -2.16 14.85 4.33
C VAL A 99 -2.30 13.36 4.54
N THR A 100 -1.25 12.57 4.30
CA THR A 100 -1.26 11.12 4.55
C THR A 100 -1.65 10.82 5.99
N ARG A 101 -1.17 11.59 6.97
CA ARG A 101 -1.60 11.42 8.37
C ARG A 101 -3.08 11.69 8.60
N LYS A 102 -3.69 12.67 7.92
CA LYS A 102 -5.14 12.89 7.97
C LYS A 102 -5.89 11.72 7.33
N ILE A 103 -5.43 11.25 6.16
CA ILE A 103 -5.98 10.09 5.45
C ILE A 103 -5.99 8.86 6.35
N LEU A 104 -4.84 8.45 6.91
CA LEU A 104 -4.74 7.27 7.78
C LEU A 104 -5.66 7.39 9.02
N ARG A 105 -5.72 8.57 9.64
CA ARG A 105 -6.59 8.79 10.82
C ARG A 105 -8.07 8.68 10.49
N LYS A 106 -8.51 9.18 9.33
CA LYS A 106 -9.89 9.04 8.87
C LYS A 106 -10.17 7.59 8.50
N ALA A 107 -9.31 6.97 7.69
CA ALA A 107 -9.47 5.60 7.26
C ALA A 107 -9.54 4.59 8.42
N LYS A 108 -8.74 4.77 9.47
CA LYS A 108 -8.79 3.92 10.67
C LYS A 108 -10.18 3.88 11.33
N LYS A 109 -10.95 4.98 11.24
CA LYS A 109 -12.32 5.07 11.77
C LYS A 109 -13.35 4.42 10.84
N GLU A 110 -13.02 4.27 9.56
CA GLU A 110 -13.90 3.80 8.48
C GLU A 110 -13.40 2.45 7.94
N ASN A 111 -13.00 1.54 8.84
CA ASN A 111 -12.53 0.20 8.50
C ASN A 111 -11.43 0.18 7.41
N TYR A 112 -10.43 1.04 7.56
CA TYR A 112 -9.28 1.20 6.67
C TYR A 112 -9.62 1.68 5.26
N LYS A 113 -10.75 2.34 5.07
CA LYS A 113 -11.19 2.89 3.78
C LYS A 113 -11.40 4.40 3.81
N ILE A 114 -11.29 5.04 2.66
CA ILE A 114 -11.50 6.48 2.52
C ILE A 114 -12.01 6.82 1.11
N GLU A 115 -12.94 7.77 1.03
CA GLU A 115 -13.46 8.26 -0.26
C GLU A 115 -12.46 9.19 -0.96
N ALA A 116 -12.44 9.15 -2.29
CA ALA A 116 -11.61 10.03 -3.12
C ALA A 116 -11.89 11.52 -2.85
N GLU A 117 -13.15 11.89 -2.62
CA GLU A 117 -13.55 13.26 -2.30
C GLU A 117 -12.89 13.75 -1.00
N GLN A 118 -12.83 12.90 0.03
CA GLN A 118 -12.20 13.23 1.31
C GLN A 118 -10.68 13.38 1.17
N ILE A 119 -10.03 12.51 0.39
CA ILE A 119 -8.61 12.66 0.04
C ILE A 119 -8.40 14.02 -0.65
N GLY A 120 -9.27 14.36 -1.61
CA GLY A 120 -9.20 15.62 -2.34
C GLY A 120 -9.31 16.85 -1.44
N LYS A 121 -10.28 16.87 -0.52
CA LYS A 121 -10.41 17.93 0.49
C LYS A 121 -9.14 18.10 1.31
N PHE A 122 -8.58 17.00 1.84
CA PHE A 122 -7.34 17.06 2.62
C PHE A 122 -6.12 17.52 1.81
N ALA A 123 -6.04 17.14 0.53
CA ALA A 123 -4.97 17.55 -0.36
C ALA A 123 -5.01 19.06 -0.64
N VAL A 124 -6.19 19.59 -0.99
CA VAL A 124 -6.41 21.02 -1.25
C VAL A 124 -6.07 21.84 0.00
N GLU A 125 -6.54 21.44 1.18
CA GLU A 125 -6.21 22.09 2.46
C GLU A 125 -4.70 22.17 2.76
N ALA A 126 -3.90 21.30 2.14
CA ALA A 126 -2.45 21.27 2.32
C ALA A 126 -1.66 21.84 1.14
N GLY A 127 -2.32 22.37 0.11
CA GLY A 127 -1.68 22.92 -1.08
C GLY A 127 -1.06 21.85 -2.01
N VAL A 128 -1.63 20.64 -2.02
CA VAL A 128 -1.21 19.53 -2.89
C VAL A 128 -2.33 19.24 -3.88
N ASN A 129 -1.97 18.97 -5.15
CA ASN A 129 -2.95 18.56 -6.15
C ASN A 129 -3.53 17.17 -5.76
N PRO A 130 -4.87 17.01 -5.69
CA PRO A 130 -5.50 15.75 -5.32
C PRO A 130 -5.08 14.54 -6.18
N SER A 131 -5.11 14.68 -7.50
CA SER A 131 -4.81 13.60 -8.44
C SER A 131 -3.35 13.18 -8.36
N GLU A 132 -2.43 14.14 -8.26
CA GLU A 132 -1.00 13.87 -8.05
C GLU A 132 -0.74 13.14 -6.72
N LEU A 133 -1.44 13.55 -5.65
CA LEU A 133 -1.32 12.88 -4.35
C LEU A 133 -1.81 11.44 -4.43
N ILE A 134 -2.99 11.21 -5.00
CA ILE A 134 -3.58 9.87 -5.14
C ILE A 134 -2.64 8.96 -5.92
N GLY A 135 -2.22 9.34 -7.14
CA GLY A 135 -1.34 8.51 -7.96
C GLY A 135 0.02 8.25 -7.29
N LYS A 136 0.51 9.20 -6.48
CA LYS A 136 1.71 9.00 -5.68
C LYS A 136 1.47 7.99 -4.56
N LEU A 137 0.42 8.13 -3.77
CA LEU A 137 0.14 7.18 -2.69
C LEU A 137 -0.16 5.77 -3.22
N GLU A 138 -0.80 5.64 -4.38
CA GLU A 138 -1.01 4.37 -5.07
C GLU A 138 0.32 3.74 -5.52
N SER A 139 1.15 4.49 -6.25
CA SER A 139 2.44 3.98 -6.77
C SER A 139 3.43 3.61 -5.66
N LEU A 140 3.34 4.25 -4.50
CA LEU A 140 4.11 3.88 -3.31
C LEU A 140 3.56 2.62 -2.62
N GLY A 141 2.31 2.25 -2.86
CA GLY A 141 1.60 1.18 -2.18
C GLY A 141 1.03 1.56 -0.81
N VAL A 142 0.75 2.86 -0.59
CA VAL A 142 0.12 3.37 0.63
C VAL A 142 -1.40 3.19 0.58
N ILE A 143 -2.00 3.34 -0.61
CA ILE A 143 -3.43 3.13 -0.86
C ILE A 143 -3.64 2.31 -2.13
N SER A 144 -4.84 1.76 -2.30
CA SER A 144 -5.28 1.11 -3.53
C SER A 144 -6.78 1.31 -3.73
N PRO A 145 -7.26 1.44 -4.97
CA PRO A 145 -8.69 1.63 -5.21
C PRO A 145 -9.47 0.36 -4.90
N CYS A 146 -10.63 0.49 -4.25
CA CYS A 146 -11.60 -0.60 -4.08
C CYS A 146 -12.44 -0.77 -5.35
N SER A 147 -11.83 -1.32 -6.39
CA SER A 147 -12.40 -1.34 -7.74
C SER A 147 -13.72 -2.11 -7.87
N ARG A 148 -13.99 -3.12 -7.02
CA ARG A 148 -15.26 -3.85 -7.02
C ARG A 148 -16.46 -3.03 -6.55
N LYS A 149 -16.23 -1.86 -5.95
CA LYS A 149 -17.26 -1.01 -5.32
C LYS A 149 -17.50 0.31 -6.06
N PHE A 150 -16.79 0.57 -7.16
CA PHE A 150 -16.85 1.87 -7.85
C PHE A 150 -18.24 2.25 -8.33
N LEU A 151 -19.01 1.30 -8.86
CA LEU A 151 -20.34 1.56 -9.41
C LEU A 151 -21.42 1.73 -8.35
N THR A 152 -21.17 1.31 -7.10
CA THR A 152 -22.17 1.28 -6.03
C THR A 152 -21.90 2.27 -4.92
N GLU A 153 -20.62 2.56 -4.62
CA GLU A 153 -20.20 3.39 -3.48
C GLU A 153 -19.33 4.58 -3.91
N GLY A 154 -19.14 4.80 -5.21
CA GLY A 154 -18.20 5.80 -5.74
C GLY A 154 -16.74 5.36 -5.59
N ILE A 155 -15.81 6.30 -5.81
CA ILE A 155 -14.37 6.01 -5.76
C ILE A 155 -13.90 5.95 -4.30
N VAL A 156 -13.72 4.74 -3.80
CA VAL A 156 -13.20 4.45 -2.46
C VAL A 156 -11.81 3.82 -2.58
N TYR A 157 -10.92 4.17 -1.65
CA TYR A 157 -9.58 3.60 -1.52
C TYR A 157 -9.48 2.82 -0.22
N GLU A 158 -8.83 1.65 -0.26
CA GLU A 158 -8.30 0.99 0.93
C GLU A 158 -6.90 1.51 1.24
N VAL A 159 -6.55 1.55 2.53
CA VAL A 159 -5.24 1.96 3.03
C VAL A 159 -4.42 0.73 3.40
N ASN A 160 -3.13 0.74 3.08
CA ASN A 160 -2.20 -0.32 3.47
C ASN A 160 -2.15 -0.47 5.01
N PRO A 161 -2.54 -1.63 5.59
CA PRO A 161 -2.54 -1.84 7.04
C PRO A 161 -1.16 -1.71 7.68
N SER A 162 -0.08 -1.93 6.91
CA SER A 162 1.30 -1.74 7.36
C SER A 162 1.66 -0.28 7.66
N MET A 163 0.77 0.67 7.41
CA MET A 163 0.98 2.09 7.68
C MET A 163 0.56 2.54 9.09
N TYR A 164 0.14 1.62 9.96
CA TYR A 164 -0.31 1.89 11.34
C TYR A 164 0.71 1.49 12.41
#